data_AF-A0A9P6SMF7-F1
#
_entry.id   AF-A0A9P6SMF7-F1
#
_cell.length_a   1.000
_cell.length_b   1.000
_cell.length_c   1.000
_cell.angle_alpha   90.00
_cell.angle_beta   90.00
_cell.angle_gamma   90.00
#
_symmetry.space_group_name_H-M   'P 1'
#
loop_
_entity.id
_entity.type
_entity.pdbx_description
1 polymer ?
#
loop_
_entity_poly.entity_id
_entity_poly.type
_entity_poly.pdbx_seq_one_letter_code
_entity_poly.pdbx_strand_id
1 'polypeptide(L)'
;MAASTMPLFEGDRFMGHEYHFTSKRLSDFATFQYVVIEEQHPTDKFLIVEFKKEADTVHTVQTSTFALLRDGLILDQFPGKPTLVSTLRLPNVDNSLLAYKLKVQTARCQGSPKQRFQPMIKQSSWTLNEDKYAVNIGSKPSGVDINFHGDLPYFDKVLLGTNEGIDLQLWTDPTCSEHLTLTLTVDKYGSLGKLVIRYRTAVLLFTFMVVILTIRAQVLNWNVNGVFIPFGVVLNQSTKSTFLWFSLALGVVSAIQSLRSKTLTHVGLNVLTKSTHKMKESYLQQWSAWFDDALLGRNDPIFWFLAPLFFQAAVGIVVLVWFVLNSIVRIVGFIVIATIKTKGDSLDGRSTKSGNVIIATMFVLVATVLPYQFAFTATFIGLMAISVHALIIAKRMPAATSQAAWDRFHFAMAMLVMFFFLLPFAVPSLMVWIRNLAVGWYKSFASDHRVDYVAPFIVFAEGLANGTAVTRVSWKRYAELTVFLLDAMLVYLVLFGVRYSWQIFFLTRAWVSWLLLLRFLETDMGRMVESRIRRTVWGVAKEE
;
A
#
# COMPACT_ATOMS: atom_id res chain seq x y z
N MET A 1 -9.15 1.04 20.04
CA MET A 1 -10.52 0.51 20.06
C MET A 1 -11.35 1.44 20.92
N ALA A 2 -12.07 2.38 20.29
CA ALA A 2 -13.11 3.14 20.98
C ALA A 2 -14.41 2.42 20.63
N ALA A 3 -15.04 1.81 21.64
CA ALA A 3 -16.35 1.22 21.51
C ALA A 3 -17.33 2.36 21.17
N SER A 4 -17.78 2.41 19.92
CA SER A 4 -19.08 3.00 19.60
C SER A 4 -20.09 2.03 20.17
N THR A 5 -20.49 2.25 21.42
CA THR A 5 -21.65 1.61 22.00
C THR A 5 -22.86 2.09 21.20
N MET A 6 -23.30 1.29 20.23
CA MET A 6 -24.71 1.29 19.84
C MET A 6 -25.50 0.71 21.02
N PRO A 7 -26.43 1.45 21.65
CA PRO A 7 -27.37 0.87 22.58
C PRO A 7 -28.76 0.97 21.94
N LEU A 8 -29.11 0.11 20.97
CA LEU A 8 -30.38 0.31 20.24
C LEU A 8 -31.17 -0.95 19.90
N PHE A 9 -30.89 -2.10 20.54
CA PHE A 9 -31.79 -3.25 20.42
C PHE A 9 -31.95 -3.96 21.76
N GLU A 10 -33.13 -3.79 22.35
CA GLU A 10 -33.69 -4.71 23.34
C GLU A 10 -35.07 -5.13 22.80
N GLY A 11 -35.11 -6.27 22.10
CA GLY A 11 -36.26 -6.72 21.29
C GLY A 11 -36.35 -6.09 19.89
N ASP A 12 -37.52 -6.22 19.25
CA ASP A 12 -37.82 -5.76 17.87
C ASP A 12 -38.09 -4.25 17.73
N ARG A 13 -37.91 -3.44 18.78
CA ARG A 13 -38.30 -2.02 18.77
C ARG A 13 -37.12 -1.08 19.00
N PHE A 14 -37.02 -0.10 18.11
CA PHE A 14 -36.10 1.03 18.20
C PHE A 14 -36.63 2.05 19.22
N MET A 15 -35.81 2.41 20.23
CA MET A 15 -36.20 3.31 21.34
C MET A 15 -35.77 4.78 21.10
N GLY A 16 -35.32 5.14 19.89
CA GLY A 16 -34.89 6.50 19.56
C GLY A 16 -36.03 7.38 19.04
N HIS A 17 -35.93 8.70 19.26
CA HIS A 17 -36.78 9.68 18.57
C HIS A 17 -36.51 9.63 17.06
N GLU A 18 -37.55 9.34 16.27
CA GLU A 18 -37.48 9.25 14.81
C GLU A 18 -37.89 10.57 14.15
N TYR A 19 -37.19 10.94 13.07
CA TYR A 19 -37.55 12.07 12.21
C TYR A 19 -37.95 11.51 10.84
N HIS A 20 -39.17 11.81 10.40
CA HIS A 20 -39.62 11.49 9.05
C HIS A 20 -39.49 12.72 8.14
N PHE A 21 -38.81 12.55 7.02
CA PHE A 21 -38.67 13.59 6.00
C PHE A 21 -39.20 13.08 4.66
N THR A 22 -40.08 13.86 4.05
CA THR A 22 -40.56 13.61 2.69
C THR A 22 -40.45 14.89 1.85
N SER A 23 -40.06 14.73 0.59
CA SER A 23 -39.99 15.81 -0.38
C SER A 23 -40.58 15.31 -1.70
N LYS A 24 -41.53 16.08 -2.25
CA LYS A 24 -42.26 15.77 -3.47
C LYS A 24 -42.31 17.02 -4.34
N ARG A 25 -42.42 16.84 -5.65
CA ARG A 25 -42.55 17.98 -6.55
C ARG A 25 -43.98 18.51 -6.47
N LEU A 26 -44.15 19.83 -6.56
CA LEU A 26 -45.47 20.43 -6.51
C LEU A 26 -46.39 19.93 -7.63
N SER A 27 -45.82 19.59 -8.79
CA SER A 27 -46.51 18.96 -9.92
C SER A 27 -47.21 17.66 -9.56
N ASP A 28 -46.63 16.89 -8.62
CA ASP A 28 -47.17 15.59 -8.20
C ASP A 28 -48.47 15.75 -7.41
N PHE A 29 -48.74 16.96 -6.90
CA PHE A 29 -49.95 17.32 -6.17
C PHE A 29 -50.95 18.12 -6.99
N ALA A 30 -50.71 18.35 -8.29
CA ALA A 30 -51.55 19.22 -9.11
C ALA A 30 -53.03 18.80 -9.16
N THR A 31 -53.33 17.52 -8.93
CA THR A 31 -54.70 16.97 -8.90
C THR A 31 -55.40 17.08 -7.54
N PHE A 32 -54.68 17.45 -6.48
CA PHE A 32 -55.20 17.50 -5.12
C PHE A 32 -55.29 18.95 -4.64
N GLN A 33 -56.43 19.34 -4.05
CA GLN A 33 -56.62 20.67 -3.49
C GLN A 33 -56.01 20.82 -2.09
N TYR A 34 -55.93 19.71 -1.35
CA TYR A 34 -55.47 19.68 0.03
C TYR A 34 -54.54 18.50 0.26
N VAL A 35 -53.55 18.69 1.13
CA VAL A 35 -52.72 17.63 1.67
C VAL A 35 -53.05 17.51 3.15
N VAL A 36 -53.52 16.34 3.56
CA VAL A 36 -53.87 16.05 4.96
C VAL A 36 -52.79 15.13 5.53
N ILE A 37 -52.28 15.47 6.71
CA ILE A 37 -51.34 14.65 7.46
C ILE A 37 -52.08 14.17 8.70
N GLU A 38 -52.38 12.88 8.75
CA GLU A 38 -53.06 12.25 9.87
C GLU A 38 -52.03 11.67 10.85
N GLU A 39 -52.10 12.11 12.10
CA GLU A 39 -51.30 11.56 13.19
C GLU A 39 -52.14 10.57 13.99
N GLN A 40 -51.72 9.30 14.02
CA GLN A 40 -52.46 8.27 14.73
C GLN A 40 -52.33 8.35 16.27
N HIS A 41 -51.26 8.96 16.80
CA HIS A 41 -50.95 8.98 18.23
C HIS A 41 -50.53 10.38 18.71
N PRO A 42 -51.38 11.10 19.47
CA PRO A 42 -51.10 12.44 19.95
C PRO A 42 -50.00 12.41 21.01
N THR A 43 -48.80 12.81 20.61
CA THR A 43 -47.61 12.91 21.46
C THR A 43 -46.96 14.27 21.19
N ASP A 44 -45.95 14.66 21.99
CA ASP A 44 -45.25 15.94 21.88
C ASP A 44 -44.36 15.99 20.63
N LYS A 45 -44.99 16.02 19.44
CA LYS A 45 -44.35 16.02 18.13
C LYS A 45 -44.54 17.38 17.44
N PHE A 46 -43.77 17.60 16.37
CA PHE A 46 -43.89 18.79 15.54
C PHE A 46 -44.00 18.41 14.07
N LEU A 47 -44.69 19.25 13.30
CA LEU A 47 -44.76 19.18 11.84
C LEU A 47 -44.29 20.51 11.27
N ILE A 48 -43.35 20.44 10.33
CA ILE A 48 -42.84 21.61 9.61
C ILE A 48 -43.00 21.33 8.13
N VAL A 49 -43.63 22.27 7.43
CA VAL A 49 -43.88 22.19 5.98
C VAL A 49 -43.37 23.47 5.35
N GLU A 50 -42.65 23.34 4.25
CA GLU A 50 -42.08 24.45 3.51
C GLU A 50 -42.21 24.23 2.00
N PHE A 51 -42.60 25.27 1.28
CA PHE A 51 -42.45 25.33 -0.17
C PHE A 51 -41.05 25.81 -0.51
N LYS A 52 -40.28 24.96 -1.18
CA LYS A 52 -38.91 25.28 -1.59
C LYS A 52 -38.79 25.42 -3.10
N LYS A 53 -37.92 26.33 -3.52
CA LYS A 53 -37.40 26.41 -4.89
C LYS A 53 -35.97 25.89 -4.89
N GLU A 54 -35.65 24.88 -5.70
CA GLU A 54 -34.33 24.21 -5.67
C GLU A 54 -33.17 25.21 -5.84
N ALA A 55 -33.30 26.17 -6.77
CA ALA A 55 -32.28 27.17 -7.06
C ALA A 55 -31.91 28.06 -5.85
N ASP A 56 -32.83 28.29 -4.92
CA ASP A 56 -32.61 29.15 -3.74
C ASP A 56 -32.00 28.36 -2.56
N THR A 57 -31.99 27.01 -2.65
CA THR A 57 -31.54 26.12 -1.57
C THR A 57 -30.17 25.50 -1.81
N VAL A 58 -29.69 25.50 -3.06
CA VAL A 58 -28.41 24.90 -3.45
C VAL A 58 -27.35 25.99 -3.56
N HIS A 59 -26.41 26.00 -2.63
CA HIS A 59 -25.24 26.87 -2.67
C HIS A 59 -24.02 26.07 -3.12
N THR A 60 -23.45 26.43 -4.27
CA THR A 60 -22.23 25.79 -4.80
C THR A 60 -21.03 26.67 -4.49
N VAL A 61 -20.01 26.11 -3.85
CA VAL A 61 -18.76 26.81 -3.55
C VAL A 61 -17.62 26.14 -4.31
N GLN A 62 -17.02 26.89 -5.24
CA GLN A 62 -15.83 26.46 -5.97
C GLN A 62 -14.58 26.81 -5.17
N THR A 63 -13.91 25.80 -4.62
CA THR A 63 -12.63 25.96 -3.90
C THR A 63 -11.58 25.04 -4.48
N SER A 64 -10.29 25.39 -4.43
CA SER A 64 -9.24 24.43 -4.78
C SER A 64 -8.85 23.58 -3.57
N THR A 65 -8.38 22.35 -3.79
CA THR A 65 -7.87 21.48 -2.72
C THR A 65 -6.79 22.18 -1.89
N PHE A 66 -5.92 22.97 -2.53
CA PHE A 66 -4.89 23.75 -1.87
C PHE A 66 -5.45 24.86 -0.98
N ALA A 67 -6.44 25.63 -1.48
CA ALA A 67 -7.08 26.67 -0.68
C ALA A 67 -7.79 26.07 0.55
N LEU A 68 -8.48 24.95 0.36
CA LEU A 68 -9.15 24.23 1.44
C LEU A 68 -8.17 23.66 2.48
N LEU A 69 -6.98 23.23 2.06
CA LEU A 69 -5.90 22.79 2.96
C LEU A 69 -5.26 23.92 3.76
N ARG A 70 -5.10 25.10 3.16
CA ARG A 70 -4.45 26.26 3.79
C ARG A 70 -5.40 26.98 4.76
N ASP A 71 -6.58 27.34 4.27
CA ASP A 71 -7.48 28.27 4.96
C ASP A 71 -8.76 27.59 5.47
N GLY A 72 -9.09 26.40 4.97
CA GLY A 72 -10.39 25.80 5.16
C GLY A 72 -11.48 26.52 4.36
N LEU A 73 -12.73 26.31 4.74
CA LEU A 73 -13.89 27.03 4.22
C LEU A 73 -14.73 27.52 5.39
N ILE A 74 -15.00 28.82 5.42
CA ILE A 74 -15.83 29.47 6.44
C ILE A 74 -17.00 30.13 5.71
N LEU A 75 -18.22 29.82 6.13
CA LEU A 75 -19.46 30.41 5.63
C LEU A 75 -20.25 30.92 6.83
N ASP A 76 -20.25 32.24 7.05
CA ASP A 76 -20.88 32.84 8.25
C ASP A 76 -22.40 32.96 8.14
N GLN A 77 -22.94 32.98 6.92
CA GLN A 77 -24.36 33.17 6.62
C GLN A 77 -24.91 32.06 5.72
N PHE A 78 -25.11 30.86 6.28
CA PHE A 78 -25.68 29.73 5.56
C PHE A 78 -26.95 29.18 6.23
N PRO A 79 -28.02 28.84 5.50
CA PRO A 79 -28.29 29.19 4.11
C PRO A 79 -28.53 30.71 3.93
N GLY A 80 -28.42 31.22 2.70
CA GLY A 80 -28.65 32.65 2.41
C GLY A 80 -30.08 33.12 2.73
N LYS A 81 -31.04 32.20 2.76
CA LYS A 81 -32.39 32.38 3.30
C LYS A 81 -32.71 31.23 4.27
N PRO A 82 -33.28 31.49 5.46
CA PRO A 82 -33.72 30.44 6.37
C PRO A 82 -34.69 29.49 5.65
N THR A 83 -34.30 28.23 5.53
CA THR A 83 -35.07 27.17 4.86
C THR A 83 -34.94 25.89 5.68
N LEU A 84 -35.92 24.99 5.57
CA LEU A 84 -35.91 23.68 6.22
C LEU A 84 -34.78 22.81 5.69
N VAL A 85 -34.53 22.87 4.38
CA VAL A 85 -33.51 22.07 3.70
C VAL A 85 -32.65 22.95 2.80
N SER A 86 -31.36 22.94 3.07
CA SER A 86 -30.34 23.62 2.27
C SER A 86 -29.24 22.65 1.87
N THR A 87 -28.63 22.86 0.71
CA THR A 87 -27.58 21.98 0.19
C THR A 87 -26.34 22.81 -0.12
N LEU A 88 -25.23 22.49 0.53
CA LEU A 88 -23.91 23.01 0.22
C LEU A 88 -23.20 22.02 -0.71
N ARG A 89 -22.95 22.43 -1.94
CA ARG A 89 -22.24 21.64 -2.96
C ARG A 89 -20.78 22.06 -3.03
N LEU A 90 -19.89 21.07 -2.94
CA LEU A 90 -18.44 21.22 -2.97
C LEU A 90 -17.84 20.36 -4.09
N PRO A 91 -17.75 20.88 -5.33
CA PRO A 91 -17.36 20.10 -6.50
C PRO A 91 -15.93 19.54 -6.43
N ASN A 92 -15.00 20.32 -5.89
CA ASN A 92 -13.57 19.97 -5.84
C ASN A 92 -13.16 19.23 -4.56
N VAL A 93 -14.13 18.71 -3.80
CA VAL A 93 -13.88 17.91 -2.58
C VAL A 93 -14.20 16.46 -2.88
N ASP A 94 -13.31 15.78 -3.59
CA ASP A 94 -13.47 14.38 -4.02
C ASP A 94 -12.24 13.51 -3.71
N ASN A 95 -11.23 14.08 -3.04
CA ASN A 95 -10.01 13.38 -2.69
C ASN A 95 -10.15 12.53 -1.42
N SER A 96 -9.95 11.22 -1.54
CA SER A 96 -10.03 10.28 -0.42
C SER A 96 -8.90 10.38 0.58
N LEU A 97 -7.78 11.03 0.25
CA LEU A 97 -6.65 11.20 1.15
C LEU A 97 -6.96 12.21 2.25
N LEU A 98 -7.93 13.09 2.01
CA LEU A 98 -8.31 14.13 2.93
C LEU A 98 -9.51 13.71 3.78
N ALA A 99 -9.46 14.08 5.05
CA ALA A 99 -10.55 14.01 5.99
C ALA A 99 -10.87 15.44 6.43
N TYR A 100 -12.15 15.75 6.62
CA TYR A 100 -12.57 17.09 7.01
C TYR A 100 -13.39 17.06 8.29
N LYS A 101 -13.36 18.17 9.01
CA LYS A 101 -14.20 18.43 10.17
C LYS A 101 -15.08 19.63 9.88
N LEU A 102 -16.38 19.39 9.93
CA LEU A 102 -17.39 20.44 9.80
C LEU A 102 -17.86 20.85 11.20
N LYS A 103 -17.59 22.09 11.58
CA LYS A 103 -18.21 22.71 12.74
C LYS A 103 -19.41 23.52 12.28
N VAL A 104 -20.52 23.32 12.96
CA VAL A 104 -21.76 24.05 12.73
C VAL A 104 -22.07 24.81 13.99
N GLN A 105 -22.03 26.13 13.90
CA GLN A 105 -22.37 27.00 15.03
C GLN A 105 -23.74 27.62 14.79
N THR A 106 -24.59 27.51 15.79
CA THR A 106 -25.90 28.18 15.89
C THR A 106 -25.75 29.28 16.92
N ALA A 107 -25.72 30.55 16.50
CA ALA A 107 -25.31 31.64 17.39
C ALA A 107 -26.28 31.91 18.55
N ARG A 108 -27.62 31.78 18.37
CA ARG A 108 -28.59 32.15 19.44
C ARG A 108 -29.84 31.28 19.56
N CYS A 109 -30.00 30.25 18.72
CA CYS A 109 -31.19 29.37 18.83
C CYS A 109 -31.03 28.15 19.75
N GLN A 110 -29.81 27.88 20.23
CA GLN A 110 -29.52 26.68 21.01
C GLN A 110 -30.22 26.72 22.38
N GLY A 111 -31.25 25.89 22.55
CA GLY A 111 -32.06 25.85 23.77
C GLY A 111 -33.17 26.91 23.86
N SER A 112 -33.46 27.61 22.75
CA SER A 112 -34.63 28.47 22.66
C SER A 112 -35.91 27.62 22.69
N PRO A 113 -36.97 28.04 23.40
CA PRO A 113 -38.27 27.33 23.39
C PRO A 113 -38.93 27.28 22.00
N LYS A 114 -38.42 28.06 21.03
CA LYS A 114 -38.88 28.03 19.64
C LYS A 114 -38.23 26.93 18.81
N GLN A 115 -37.05 26.44 19.20
CA GLN A 115 -36.32 25.42 18.44
C GLN A 115 -36.98 24.04 18.65
N ARG A 116 -37.52 23.48 17.56
CA ARG A 116 -38.16 22.15 17.48
C ARG A 116 -37.16 21.02 17.32
N PHE A 117 -36.08 21.25 16.57
CA PHE A 117 -35.01 20.25 16.42
C PHE A 117 -33.63 20.88 16.19
N GLN A 118 -32.58 20.14 16.55
CA GLN A 118 -31.21 20.54 16.28
C GLN A 118 -30.83 20.24 14.83
N PRO A 119 -29.97 21.06 14.20
CA PRO A 119 -29.61 20.83 12.81
C PRO A 119 -29.06 19.42 12.55
N MET A 120 -29.40 18.88 11.38
CA MET A 120 -28.99 17.54 10.93
C MET A 120 -28.29 17.69 9.59
N ILE A 121 -27.43 16.74 9.25
CA ILE A 121 -26.70 16.75 7.98
C ILE A 121 -26.72 15.37 7.33
N LYS A 122 -26.88 15.37 6.01
CA LYS A 122 -26.63 14.26 5.11
C LYS A 122 -25.45 14.64 4.26
N GLN A 123 -24.39 13.85 4.35
CA GLN A 123 -23.29 13.86 3.41
C GLN A 123 -23.61 12.86 2.30
N SER A 124 -23.49 13.28 1.04
CA SER A 124 -23.69 12.43 -0.13
C SER A 124 -22.55 12.60 -1.12
N SER A 125 -22.06 11.48 -1.66
CA SER A 125 -21.01 11.45 -2.69
C SER A 125 -21.52 10.83 -3.97
N TRP A 126 -21.47 11.56 -5.07
CA TRP A 126 -22.00 11.13 -6.38
C TRP A 126 -21.13 10.11 -7.11
N THR A 127 -19.83 10.04 -6.79
CA THR A 127 -18.88 9.10 -7.42
C THR A 127 -19.07 7.67 -6.93
N LEU A 128 -19.37 7.49 -5.64
CA LEU A 128 -19.51 6.17 -4.99
C LEU A 128 -20.91 5.90 -4.42
N ASN A 129 -21.85 6.84 -4.60
CA ASN A 129 -23.19 6.79 -4.03
C ASN A 129 -23.19 6.50 -2.52
N GLU A 130 -22.29 7.19 -1.80
CA GLU A 130 -22.09 7.03 -0.36
C GLU A 130 -22.87 8.09 0.41
N ASP A 131 -23.87 7.67 1.19
CA ASP A 131 -24.70 8.53 2.03
C ASP A 131 -24.41 8.30 3.52
N LYS A 132 -24.16 9.39 4.26
CA LYS A 132 -23.93 9.39 5.70
C LYS A 132 -24.77 10.44 6.38
N TYR A 133 -25.38 10.08 7.51
CA TYR A 133 -26.26 10.96 8.27
C TYR A 133 -25.66 11.26 9.63
N ALA A 134 -25.73 12.52 10.06
CA ALA A 134 -25.39 12.92 11.41
C ALA A 134 -26.47 13.86 11.96
N VAL A 135 -26.89 13.57 13.19
CA VAL A 135 -27.89 14.35 13.93
C VAL A 135 -27.23 15.21 14.99
N ASN A 136 -27.98 16.21 15.48
CA ASN A 136 -27.58 17.10 16.58
C ASN A 136 -26.20 17.75 16.35
N ILE A 137 -25.98 18.27 15.14
CA ILE A 137 -24.64 18.75 14.73
C ILE A 137 -24.27 20.07 15.39
N GLY A 138 -25.26 20.92 15.71
CA GLY A 138 -25.04 22.21 16.39
C GLY A 138 -24.56 22.08 17.84
N SER A 139 -24.85 20.95 18.50
CA SER A 139 -24.42 20.68 19.88
C SER A 139 -23.09 19.91 19.97
N LYS A 140 -22.43 19.62 18.84
CA LYS A 140 -21.15 18.89 18.82
C LYS A 140 -19.97 19.87 18.79
N PRO A 141 -19.30 20.14 19.92
CA PRO A 141 -18.18 21.10 19.97
C PRO A 141 -16.98 20.64 19.13
N SER A 142 -16.79 19.33 18.98
CA SER A 142 -15.75 18.73 18.14
C SER A 142 -16.03 18.85 16.64
N GLY A 143 -17.26 19.18 16.24
CA GLY A 143 -17.73 19.10 14.86
C GLY A 143 -18.11 17.68 14.44
N VAL A 144 -18.50 17.55 13.17
CA VAL A 144 -18.85 16.30 12.48
C VAL A 144 -17.71 15.93 11.53
N ASP A 145 -17.31 14.66 11.57
CA ASP A 145 -16.31 14.13 10.65
C ASP A 145 -16.94 13.89 9.28
N ILE A 146 -16.41 14.57 8.27
CA ILE A 146 -16.78 14.42 6.87
C ILE A 146 -15.71 13.58 6.19
N ASN A 147 -16.04 12.32 5.91
CA ASN A 147 -15.15 11.37 5.28
C ASN A 147 -15.87 10.53 4.22
N PHE A 148 -15.17 10.23 3.14
CA PHE A 148 -15.71 9.50 2.01
C PHE A 148 -14.59 8.65 1.39
N HIS A 149 -14.98 7.62 0.67
CA HIS A 149 -14.05 6.72 0.01
C HIS A 149 -13.37 7.34 -1.23
N GLY A 150 -14.00 8.36 -1.82
CA GLY A 150 -13.44 9.26 -2.84
C GLY A 150 -12.86 8.57 -4.07
N ASP A 151 -12.20 9.33 -4.92
CA ASP A 151 -11.61 8.81 -6.14
C ASP A 151 -10.39 7.89 -5.88
N LEU A 152 -10.23 6.84 -6.68
CA LEU A 152 -9.12 5.90 -6.55
C LEU A 152 -7.98 6.30 -7.50
N PRO A 153 -6.70 6.24 -7.07
CA PRO A 153 -5.59 6.69 -7.91
C PRO A 153 -5.37 5.86 -9.19
N TYR A 154 -5.81 4.60 -9.19
CA TYR A 154 -5.57 3.59 -10.23
C TYR A 154 -6.82 3.22 -11.03
N PHE A 155 -7.91 3.99 -10.88
CA PHE A 155 -9.16 3.74 -11.59
C PHE A 155 -9.67 5.05 -12.19
N ASP A 156 -10.38 4.95 -13.31
CA ASP A 156 -11.04 6.10 -13.91
C ASP A 156 -12.25 6.52 -13.09
N LYS A 157 -12.57 7.83 -13.16
CA LYS A 157 -13.75 8.38 -12.51
C LYS A 157 -15.00 7.88 -13.23
N VAL A 158 -15.78 7.08 -12.51
CA VAL A 158 -17.12 6.66 -12.93
C VAL A 158 -18.12 7.59 -12.27
N LEU A 159 -18.82 8.39 -13.07
CA LEU A 159 -19.88 9.27 -12.57
C LEU A 159 -21.25 8.65 -12.88
N LEU A 160 -22.00 8.38 -11.82
CA LEU A 160 -23.38 7.90 -11.89
C LEU A 160 -24.39 9.05 -12.07
N GLY A 161 -23.91 10.29 -12.19
CA GLY A 161 -24.73 11.49 -12.39
C GLY A 161 -23.96 12.63 -13.06
N THR A 162 -24.58 13.81 -13.09
CA THR A 162 -23.99 15.06 -13.65
C THR A 162 -23.21 15.87 -12.63
N ASN A 163 -23.32 15.54 -11.34
CA ASN A 163 -22.73 16.31 -10.26
C ASN A 163 -21.38 15.69 -9.83
N GLU A 164 -20.40 16.55 -9.60
CA GLU A 164 -19.08 16.19 -9.10
C GLU A 164 -18.93 16.60 -7.63
N GLY A 165 -18.05 15.92 -6.90
CA GLY A 165 -17.73 16.23 -5.51
C GLY A 165 -18.75 15.72 -4.49
N ILE A 166 -18.98 16.54 -3.46
CA ILE A 166 -19.81 16.21 -2.30
C ILE A 166 -20.94 17.21 -2.15
N ASP A 167 -22.12 16.66 -1.85
CA ASP A 167 -23.27 17.44 -1.44
C ASP A 167 -23.51 17.23 0.06
N LEU A 168 -23.45 18.33 0.80
CA LEU A 168 -23.80 18.41 2.21
C LEU A 168 -25.20 19.01 2.32
N GLN A 169 -26.20 18.16 2.54
CA GLN A 169 -27.58 18.58 2.75
C GLN A 169 -27.84 18.76 4.24
N LEU A 170 -28.23 19.98 4.63
CA LEU A 170 -28.52 20.34 6.01
C LEU A 170 -30.03 20.49 6.20
N TRP A 171 -30.54 19.93 7.29
CA TRP A 171 -31.86 20.24 7.80
C TRP A 171 -31.71 21.21 8.96
N THR A 172 -32.43 22.33 8.87
CA THR A 172 -32.43 23.40 9.86
C THR A 172 -33.85 23.75 10.22
N ASP A 173 -34.08 24.12 11.48
CA ASP A 173 -35.41 24.54 11.91
C ASP A 173 -35.73 25.96 11.39
N PRO A 174 -36.69 26.12 10.47
CA PRO A 174 -37.02 27.43 9.90
C PRO A 174 -37.74 28.35 10.90
N THR A 175 -38.25 27.83 12.03
CA THR A 175 -38.84 28.67 13.09
C THR A 175 -37.79 29.52 13.82
N CYS A 176 -36.52 29.13 13.69
CA CYS A 176 -35.35 29.90 14.09
C CYS A 176 -34.83 30.67 12.86
N SER A 177 -35.02 31.99 12.84
CA SER A 177 -34.63 32.85 11.71
C SER A 177 -33.13 33.21 11.68
N GLU A 178 -32.26 32.34 12.20
CA GLU A 178 -30.82 32.60 12.26
C GLU A 178 -30.03 31.79 11.24
N HIS A 179 -28.99 32.41 10.71
CA HIS A 179 -28.05 31.73 9.84
C HIS A 179 -27.09 30.84 10.65
N LEU A 180 -26.70 29.73 10.05
CA LEU A 180 -25.61 28.89 10.52
C LEU A 180 -24.27 29.46 10.07
N THR A 181 -23.29 29.37 10.97
CA THR A 181 -21.88 29.51 10.61
C THR A 181 -21.29 28.11 10.40
N LEU A 182 -20.90 27.82 9.16
CA LEU A 182 -20.25 26.57 8.79
C LEU A 182 -18.74 26.79 8.68
N THR A 183 -17.97 26.01 9.43
CA THR A 183 -16.51 26.01 9.36
C THR A 183 -16.04 24.60 8.97
N LEU A 184 -15.62 24.42 7.72
CA LEU A 184 -15.03 23.20 7.22
C LEU A 184 -13.51 23.31 7.26
N THR A 185 -12.88 22.43 8.03
CA THR A 185 -11.42 22.40 8.22
C THR A 185 -10.87 21.03 7.86
N VAL A 186 -9.63 20.96 7.37
CA VAL A 186 -8.97 19.67 7.12
C VAL A 186 -8.53 19.06 8.44
N ASP A 187 -8.97 17.83 8.71
CA ASP A 187 -8.42 17.03 9.80
C ASP A 187 -7.07 16.48 9.37
N LYS A 188 -5.99 17.15 9.78
CA LYS A 188 -4.61 16.78 9.46
C LYS A 188 -4.28 15.36 9.93
N TYR A 189 -4.74 14.96 11.11
CA TYR A 189 -4.47 13.65 11.68
C TYR A 189 -5.28 12.56 10.99
N GLY A 190 -6.57 12.81 10.77
CA GLY A 190 -7.43 11.92 9.99
C GLY A 190 -6.91 11.71 8.57
N SER A 191 -6.46 12.79 7.92
CA SER A 191 -5.88 12.75 6.58
C SER A 191 -4.56 11.97 6.53
N LEU A 192 -3.67 12.19 7.50
CA LEU A 192 -2.43 11.40 7.61
C LEU A 192 -2.72 9.90 7.85
N GLY A 193 -3.73 9.58 8.67
CA GLY A 193 -4.17 8.20 8.87
C GLY A 193 -4.67 7.54 7.58
N LYS A 194 -5.50 8.26 6.81
CA LYS A 194 -5.97 7.78 5.49
C LYS A 194 -4.82 7.61 4.50
N LEU A 195 -3.86 8.54 4.48
CA LEU A 195 -2.67 8.46 3.65
C LEU A 195 -1.89 7.16 3.90
N VAL A 196 -1.60 6.86 5.17
CA VAL A 196 -0.87 5.64 5.56
C VAL A 196 -1.65 4.39 5.18
N ILE A 197 -2.94 4.32 5.47
CA ILE A 197 -3.76 3.13 5.15
C ILE A 197 -3.81 2.89 3.64
N ARG A 198 -3.98 3.95 2.86
CA ARG A 198 -4.10 3.86 1.39
C ARG A 198 -2.77 3.53 0.71
N TYR A 199 -1.67 4.10 1.19
CA TYR A 199 -0.33 3.91 0.60
C TYR A 199 0.58 2.94 1.35
N ARG A 200 0.04 2.12 2.28
CA ARG A 200 0.82 1.11 3.01
C ARG A 200 1.64 0.19 2.09
N THR A 201 1.06 -0.20 0.95
CA THR A 201 1.73 -1.05 -0.04
C THR A 201 2.87 -0.29 -0.73
N ALA A 202 2.70 1.01 -1.01
CA ALA A 202 3.73 1.85 -1.62
C ALA A 202 4.96 1.98 -0.71
N VAL A 203 4.77 2.12 0.61
CA VAL A 203 5.88 2.13 1.58
C VAL A 203 6.66 0.82 1.52
N LEU A 204 5.97 -0.33 1.55
CA LEU A 204 6.59 -1.64 1.44
C LEU A 204 7.40 -1.78 0.13
N LEU A 205 6.82 -1.35 -0.99
CA LEU A 205 7.46 -1.39 -2.30
C LEU A 205 8.71 -0.53 -2.37
N PHE A 206 8.63 0.71 -1.89
CA PHE A 206 9.77 1.62 -1.93
C PHE A 206 10.90 1.13 -1.03
N THR A 207 10.58 0.48 0.11
CA THR A 207 11.63 -0.18 0.91
C THR A 207 12.30 -1.30 0.13
N PHE A 208 11.55 -2.10 -0.62
CA PHE A 208 12.10 -3.14 -1.47
C PHE A 208 12.93 -2.57 -2.64
N MET A 209 12.50 -1.46 -3.26
CA MET A 209 13.27 -0.75 -4.28
C MET A 209 14.63 -0.29 -3.77
N VAL A 210 14.69 0.30 -2.56
CA VAL A 210 15.94 0.72 -1.93
C VAL A 210 16.87 -0.49 -1.74
N VAL A 211 16.35 -1.63 -1.28
CA VAL A 211 17.14 -2.86 -1.14
C VAL A 211 17.69 -3.34 -2.47
N ILE A 212 16.87 -3.38 -3.53
CA ILE A 212 17.31 -3.78 -4.88
C ILE A 212 18.38 -2.82 -5.42
N LEU A 213 18.21 -1.50 -5.25
CA LEU A 213 19.20 -0.51 -5.64
C LEU A 213 20.53 -0.71 -4.90
N THR A 214 20.49 -0.99 -3.60
CA THR A 214 21.70 -1.26 -2.81
C THR A 214 22.38 -2.57 -3.25
N ILE A 215 21.63 -3.65 -3.45
CA ILE A 215 22.17 -4.93 -3.92
C ILE A 215 22.75 -4.78 -5.33
N ARG A 216 22.07 -4.06 -6.23
CA ARG A 216 22.58 -3.74 -7.56
C ARG A 216 23.94 -3.04 -7.49
N ALA A 217 24.05 -2.02 -6.64
CA ALA A 217 25.32 -1.32 -6.43
C ALA A 217 26.40 -2.23 -5.81
N GLN A 218 26.05 -3.14 -4.90
CA GLN A 218 26.98 -4.14 -4.36
C GLN A 218 27.48 -5.09 -5.45
N VAL A 219 26.58 -5.64 -6.29
CA VAL A 219 26.93 -6.55 -7.38
C VAL A 219 27.81 -5.86 -8.43
N LEU A 220 27.51 -4.60 -8.78
CA LEU A 220 28.36 -3.81 -9.68
C LEU A 220 29.77 -3.62 -9.12
N ASN A 221 29.88 -3.24 -7.85
CA ASN A 221 31.19 -3.10 -7.20
C ASN A 221 31.93 -4.43 -7.11
N TRP A 222 31.22 -5.52 -6.85
CA TRP A 222 31.80 -6.86 -6.81
C TRP A 222 32.33 -7.31 -8.17
N ASN A 223 31.58 -7.01 -9.24
CA ASN A 223 31.96 -7.33 -10.61
C ASN A 223 33.21 -6.57 -11.07
N VAL A 224 33.45 -5.34 -10.57
CA VAL A 224 34.62 -4.53 -10.92
C VAL A 224 35.80 -4.84 -10.01
N ASN A 225 35.62 -4.68 -8.68
CA ASN A 225 36.70 -4.69 -7.70
C ASN A 225 37.01 -6.09 -7.15
N GLY A 226 36.14 -7.07 -7.38
CA GLY A 226 36.30 -8.43 -6.83
C GLY A 226 35.98 -8.57 -5.34
N VAL A 227 35.63 -7.47 -4.65
CA VAL A 227 35.29 -7.43 -3.22
C VAL A 227 33.81 -7.14 -3.04
N PHE A 228 33.13 -7.90 -2.16
CA PHE A 228 31.72 -7.68 -1.86
C PHE A 228 31.57 -6.73 -0.66
N ILE A 229 31.36 -5.46 -0.98
CA ILE A 229 31.31 -4.36 0.00
C ILE A 229 30.11 -4.52 0.96
N PRO A 230 30.26 -4.21 2.27
CA PRO A 230 29.16 -4.27 3.23
C PRO A 230 27.92 -3.45 2.81
N PHE A 231 26.74 -4.00 3.05
CA PHE A 231 25.45 -3.38 2.69
C PHE A 231 25.30 -1.95 3.21
N GLY A 232 25.62 -1.71 4.50
CA GLY A 232 25.52 -0.38 5.10
C GLY A 232 26.47 0.66 4.50
N VAL A 233 27.65 0.24 4.00
CA VAL A 233 28.60 1.15 3.34
C VAL A 233 28.02 1.62 2.01
N VAL A 234 27.51 0.67 1.21
CA VAL A 234 26.86 1.00 -0.07
C VAL A 234 25.61 1.83 0.15
N LEU A 235 24.79 1.50 1.17
CA LEU A 235 23.60 2.28 1.52
C LEU A 235 23.95 3.74 1.86
N ASN A 236 25.00 3.98 2.64
CA ASN A 236 25.48 5.32 2.97
C ASN A 236 26.02 6.06 1.72
N GLN A 237 26.78 5.38 0.86
CA GLN A 237 27.27 5.95 -0.40
C GLN A 237 26.11 6.32 -1.33
N SER A 238 25.17 5.41 -1.56
CA SER A 238 23.99 5.63 -2.40
C SER A 238 23.07 6.72 -1.84
N THR A 239 22.97 6.86 -0.52
CA THR A 239 22.19 7.94 0.11
C THR A 239 22.77 9.32 -0.24
N LYS A 240 24.11 9.45 -0.24
CA LYS A 240 24.79 10.72 -0.54
C LYS A 240 24.83 11.06 -2.02
N SER A 241 24.87 10.06 -2.90
CA SER A 241 25.09 10.28 -4.33
C SER A 241 23.85 10.04 -5.21
N THR A 242 23.13 8.93 -5.03
CA THR A 242 22.15 8.45 -6.03
C THR A 242 20.70 8.64 -5.58
N PHE A 243 20.39 8.39 -4.30
CA PHE A 243 19.02 8.33 -3.81
C PHE A 243 18.30 9.66 -3.87
N LEU A 244 19.01 10.78 -3.68
CA LEU A 244 18.41 12.11 -3.83
C LEU A 244 17.96 12.34 -5.28
N TRP A 245 18.81 12.06 -6.26
CA TRP A 245 18.46 12.19 -7.68
C TRP A 245 17.33 11.25 -8.10
N PHE A 246 17.36 10.01 -7.59
CA PHE A 246 16.29 9.06 -7.83
C PHE A 246 14.95 9.56 -7.24
N SER A 247 14.98 10.09 -6.02
CA SER A 247 13.81 10.71 -5.38
C SER A 247 13.24 11.88 -6.20
N LEU A 248 14.12 12.77 -6.69
CA LEU A 248 13.72 13.86 -7.57
C LEU A 248 13.10 13.34 -8.88
N ALA A 249 13.67 12.30 -9.48
CA ALA A 249 13.11 11.67 -10.68
C ALA A 249 11.70 11.11 -10.43
N LEU A 250 11.47 10.45 -9.28
CA LEU A 250 10.13 10.01 -8.88
C LEU A 250 9.16 11.20 -8.70
N GLY A 251 9.64 12.32 -8.14
CA GLY A 251 8.87 13.55 -8.02
C GLY A 251 8.45 14.14 -9.36
N VAL A 252 9.37 14.16 -10.35
CA VAL A 252 9.08 14.61 -11.71
C VAL A 252 8.05 13.69 -12.39
N VAL A 253 8.20 12.37 -12.29
CA VAL A 253 7.23 11.41 -12.83
C VAL A 253 5.85 11.61 -12.20
N SER A 254 5.80 11.73 -10.87
CA SER A 254 4.57 12.00 -10.10
C SER A 254 3.91 13.32 -10.53
N ALA A 255 4.69 14.38 -10.73
CA ALA A 255 4.19 15.67 -11.21
C ALA A 255 3.61 15.56 -12.63
N ILE A 256 4.34 14.91 -13.57
CA ILE A 256 3.87 14.69 -14.95
C ILE A 256 2.56 13.89 -14.95
N GLN A 257 2.43 12.85 -14.13
CA GLN A 257 1.19 12.08 -13.99
C GLN A 257 0.03 12.95 -13.48
N SER A 258 0.28 13.81 -12.49
CA SER A 258 -0.76 14.67 -11.90
C SER A 258 -1.28 15.77 -12.84
N LEU A 259 -0.47 16.17 -13.84
CA LEU A 259 -0.85 17.16 -14.85
C LEU A 259 -1.75 16.58 -15.95
N ARG A 260 -1.87 15.25 -16.04
CA ARG A 260 -2.75 14.58 -17.01
C ARG A 260 -4.17 14.54 -16.46
N SER A 261 -5.14 15.05 -17.22
CA SER A 261 -6.55 15.06 -16.83
C SER A 261 -7.12 13.64 -16.71
N LYS A 262 -7.98 13.40 -15.70
CA LYS A 262 -8.79 12.18 -15.60
C LYS A 262 -9.86 12.19 -16.68
N THR A 263 -9.97 11.10 -17.44
CA THR A 263 -11.11 10.92 -18.35
C THR A 263 -12.35 10.64 -17.50
N LEU A 264 -13.37 11.48 -17.63
CA LEU A 264 -14.67 11.25 -17.00
C LEU A 264 -15.47 10.25 -17.84
N THR A 265 -15.93 9.16 -17.21
CA THR A 265 -16.88 8.24 -17.84
C THR A 265 -18.25 8.34 -17.18
N HIS A 266 -19.24 8.85 -17.92
CA HIS A 266 -20.63 8.90 -17.47
C HIS A 266 -21.35 7.61 -17.87
N VAL A 267 -21.81 6.84 -16.87
CA VAL A 267 -22.46 5.53 -17.12
C VAL A 267 -23.82 5.69 -17.81
N GLY A 268 -24.52 6.82 -17.59
CA GLY A 268 -25.86 7.06 -18.14
C GLY A 268 -25.91 7.41 -19.63
N LEU A 269 -24.82 7.89 -20.23
CA LEU A 269 -24.79 8.30 -21.64
C LEU A 269 -24.11 7.27 -22.56
N ASN A 270 -23.18 6.48 -22.02
CA ASN A 270 -22.35 5.56 -22.80
C ASN A 270 -23.03 4.23 -23.18
N VAL A 271 -24.19 3.92 -22.59
CA VAL A 271 -25.01 2.77 -23.03
C VAL A 271 -25.76 3.10 -24.33
N LEU A 272 -26.04 4.37 -24.62
CA LEU A 272 -26.76 4.82 -25.82
C LEU A 272 -25.85 5.18 -27.00
N THR A 273 -24.58 5.54 -26.76
CA THR A 273 -23.62 5.95 -27.81
C THR A 273 -22.68 4.83 -28.28
N LYS A 274 -22.74 3.64 -27.66
CA LYS A 274 -21.91 2.47 -28.03
C LYS A 274 -22.34 1.73 -29.31
N SER A 275 -22.95 2.43 -30.27
CA SER A 275 -23.32 1.83 -31.57
C SER A 275 -22.55 2.39 -32.78
N THR A 276 -21.78 3.48 -32.69
CA THR A 276 -21.34 4.15 -33.93
C THR A 276 -19.95 4.80 -33.94
N HIS A 277 -19.01 4.41 -33.08
CA HIS A 277 -17.60 4.75 -33.33
C HIS A 277 -16.65 3.54 -33.30
N LYS A 278 -16.19 3.22 -34.51
CA LYS A 278 -15.27 2.18 -34.95
C LYS A 278 -14.05 2.00 -34.04
N MET A 279 -13.72 0.72 -33.85
CA MET A 279 -12.38 0.16 -33.61
C MET A 279 -11.28 0.90 -34.39
N LYS A 280 -10.74 1.96 -33.80
CA LYS A 280 -9.45 2.57 -34.16
C LYS A 280 -8.76 3.13 -32.91
N GLU A 281 -8.96 2.48 -31.76
CA GLU A 281 -8.22 2.77 -30.53
C GLU A 281 -6.82 2.16 -30.66
N SER A 282 -5.89 3.07 -30.97
CA SER A 282 -4.51 2.81 -31.34
C SER A 282 -3.66 2.42 -30.14
N TYR A 283 -2.58 1.67 -30.37
CA TYR A 283 -1.53 1.30 -29.40
C TYR A 283 -1.05 2.45 -28.48
N LEU A 284 -1.23 3.72 -28.87
CA LEU A 284 -0.94 4.91 -28.06
C LEU A 284 -1.86 5.06 -26.83
N GLN A 285 -3.12 4.64 -26.94
CA GLN A 285 -4.09 4.68 -25.84
C GLN A 285 -3.83 3.56 -24.82
N GLN A 286 -3.29 2.43 -25.30
CA GLN A 286 -2.74 1.40 -24.43
C GLN A 286 -1.53 1.98 -23.69
N TRP A 287 -0.53 2.57 -24.38
CA TRP A 287 0.65 3.24 -23.79
C TRP A 287 0.33 4.25 -22.69
N SER A 288 -0.72 5.06 -22.85
CA SER A 288 -1.15 5.99 -21.80
C SER A 288 -1.63 5.28 -20.52
N ALA A 289 -2.33 4.15 -20.64
CA ALA A 289 -2.96 3.50 -19.50
C ALA A 289 -1.96 2.99 -18.44
N TRP A 290 -0.81 2.43 -18.85
CA TRP A 290 0.19 1.89 -17.91
C TRP A 290 1.02 2.98 -17.26
N PHE A 291 1.24 4.10 -17.95
CA PHE A 291 1.92 5.25 -17.34
C PHE A 291 1.02 5.98 -16.34
N ASP A 292 -0.28 6.02 -16.61
CA ASP A 292 -1.29 6.57 -15.69
C ASP A 292 -1.45 5.70 -14.42
N ASP A 293 -1.24 4.38 -14.55
CA ASP A 293 -1.29 3.41 -13.45
C ASP A 293 0.05 3.22 -12.70
N ALA A 294 1.13 3.84 -13.17
CA ALA A 294 2.45 3.69 -12.57
C ALA A 294 2.61 4.45 -11.25
N LEU A 295 3.58 4.04 -10.43
CA LEU A 295 3.93 4.70 -9.16
C LEU A 295 2.73 4.82 -8.19
N LEU A 296 2.37 6.03 -7.77
CA LEU A 296 1.25 6.29 -6.85
C LEU A 296 -0.10 6.46 -7.57
N GLY A 297 -0.12 6.29 -8.89
CA GLY A 297 -1.29 6.56 -9.73
C GLY A 297 -1.60 8.04 -9.85
N ARG A 298 -2.73 8.35 -10.48
CA ARG A 298 -3.14 9.72 -10.78
C ARG A 298 -3.84 10.37 -9.58
N ASN A 299 -3.15 11.31 -8.94
CA ASN A 299 -3.62 12.10 -7.80
C ASN A 299 -3.66 13.60 -8.14
N ASP A 300 -4.28 14.40 -7.27
CA ASP A 300 -4.27 15.86 -7.42
C ASP A 300 -2.83 16.40 -7.47
N PRO A 301 -2.57 17.47 -8.26
CA PRO A 301 -1.25 18.06 -8.43
C PRO A 301 -0.52 18.39 -7.11
N ILE A 302 -1.26 18.72 -6.06
CA ILE A 302 -0.67 19.01 -4.75
C ILE A 302 0.10 17.83 -4.16
N PHE A 303 -0.21 16.58 -4.52
CA PHE A 303 0.43 15.37 -3.98
C PHE A 303 1.65 14.91 -4.76
N TRP A 304 2.19 15.73 -5.69
CA TRP A 304 3.38 15.37 -6.47
C TRP A 304 4.57 14.96 -5.59
N PHE A 305 4.73 15.61 -4.43
CA PHE A 305 5.82 15.39 -3.47
C PHE A 305 5.69 14.07 -2.69
N LEU A 306 4.57 13.36 -2.80
CA LEU A 306 4.30 12.19 -1.98
C LEU A 306 5.21 11.01 -2.34
N ALA A 307 5.50 10.81 -3.63
CA ALA A 307 6.45 9.79 -4.09
C ALA A 307 7.88 10.01 -3.57
N PRO A 308 8.50 11.20 -3.73
CA PRO A 308 9.83 11.45 -3.16
C PRO A 308 9.84 11.35 -1.63
N LEU A 309 8.77 11.80 -0.96
CA LEU A 309 8.64 11.68 0.49
C LEU A 309 8.61 10.21 0.95
N PHE A 310 7.78 9.37 0.32
CA PHE A 310 7.74 7.95 0.66
C PHE A 310 9.05 7.24 0.34
N PHE A 311 9.75 7.62 -0.74
CA PHE A 311 11.04 7.03 -1.05
C PHE A 311 12.08 7.37 0.02
N GLN A 312 12.09 8.61 0.51
CA GLN A 312 12.99 9.01 1.59
C GLN A 312 12.64 8.32 2.92
N ALA A 313 11.35 8.20 3.24
CA ALA A 313 10.90 7.42 4.38
C ALA A 313 11.33 5.95 4.27
N ALA A 314 11.24 5.37 3.07
CA ALA A 314 11.69 4.01 2.79
C ALA A 314 13.20 3.83 2.99
N VAL A 315 14.03 4.80 2.58
CA VAL A 315 15.48 4.79 2.87
C VAL A 315 15.71 4.73 4.38
N GLY A 316 15.02 5.57 5.16
CA GLY A 316 15.10 5.56 6.62
C GLY A 316 14.70 4.22 7.24
N ILE A 317 13.61 3.61 6.76
CA ILE A 317 13.15 2.29 7.21
C ILE A 317 14.20 1.22 6.90
N VAL A 318 14.79 1.21 5.69
CA VAL A 318 15.83 0.24 5.31
C VAL A 318 17.10 0.42 6.15
N VAL A 319 17.52 1.65 6.43
CA VAL A 319 18.64 1.93 7.33
C VAL A 319 18.38 1.36 8.72
N LEU A 320 17.19 1.61 9.28
CA LEU A 320 16.80 1.13 10.60
C LEU A 320 16.76 -0.41 10.65
N VAL A 321 16.12 -1.04 9.67
CA VAL A 321 16.03 -2.50 9.56
C VAL A 321 17.42 -3.12 9.42
N TRP A 322 18.27 -2.57 8.56
CA TRP A 322 19.65 -3.05 8.42
C TRP A 322 20.42 -2.94 9.74
N PHE A 323 20.29 -1.81 10.45
CA PHE A 323 20.96 -1.61 11.73
C PHE A 323 20.48 -2.63 12.77
N VAL A 324 19.17 -2.87 12.86
CA VAL A 324 18.58 -3.87 13.77
C VAL A 324 19.08 -5.27 13.43
N LEU A 325 18.95 -5.72 12.17
CA LEU A 325 19.39 -7.05 11.74
C LEU A 325 20.90 -7.26 11.94
N ASN A 326 21.72 -6.28 11.56
CA ASN A 326 23.17 -6.33 11.76
C ASN A 326 23.55 -6.35 13.25
N SER A 327 22.83 -5.60 14.09
CA SER A 327 23.04 -5.62 15.54
C SER A 327 22.69 -6.98 16.14
N ILE A 328 21.54 -7.57 15.76
CA ILE A 328 21.12 -8.90 16.20
C ILE A 328 22.18 -9.95 15.82
N VAL A 329 22.60 -9.99 14.55
CA VAL A 329 23.60 -10.97 14.07
C VAL A 329 24.93 -10.81 14.81
N ARG A 330 25.37 -9.58 15.09
CA ARG A 330 26.63 -9.32 15.81
C ARG A 330 26.54 -9.66 17.29
N ILE A 331 25.42 -9.34 17.96
CA ILE A 331 25.19 -9.67 19.37
C ILE A 331 25.14 -11.19 19.55
N VAL A 332 24.36 -11.89 18.73
CA VAL A 332 24.28 -13.36 18.76
C VAL A 332 25.65 -13.97 18.45
N GLY A 333 26.34 -13.48 17.42
CA GLY A 333 27.70 -13.95 17.11
C GLY A 333 28.69 -13.72 18.25
N PHE A 334 28.59 -12.60 18.97
CA PHE A 334 29.40 -12.33 20.16
C PHE A 334 29.10 -13.31 21.29
N ILE A 335 27.82 -13.56 21.61
CA ILE A 335 27.39 -14.52 22.63
C ILE A 335 27.88 -15.94 22.28
N VAL A 336 27.75 -16.35 21.02
CA VAL A 336 28.22 -17.67 20.55
C VAL A 336 29.74 -17.79 20.65
N ILE A 337 30.50 -16.76 20.27
CA ILE A 337 31.97 -16.78 20.42
C ILE A 337 32.38 -16.82 21.90
N ALA A 338 31.69 -16.07 22.77
CA ALA A 338 31.97 -16.02 24.19
C ALA A 338 31.69 -17.36 24.89
N THR A 339 30.63 -18.06 24.48
CA THR A 339 30.23 -19.37 25.05
C THR A 339 31.08 -20.53 24.54
N ILE A 340 31.56 -20.48 23.30
CA ILE A 340 32.40 -21.54 22.69
C ILE A 340 33.85 -21.53 23.21
N LYS A 341 34.26 -20.54 24.01
CA LYS A 341 35.63 -20.46 24.57
C LYS A 341 36.05 -21.62 25.51
N THR A 342 35.20 -22.61 25.78
CA THR A 342 35.46 -23.66 26.79
C THR A 342 35.72 -25.07 26.26
N LYS A 343 35.53 -25.35 24.96
CA LYS A 343 35.93 -26.64 24.37
C LYS A 343 36.53 -26.45 22.99
N GLY A 344 37.69 -27.05 22.76
CA GLY A 344 38.38 -27.08 21.47
C GLY A 344 37.66 -27.93 20.42
N ASP A 345 36.34 -27.75 20.29
CA ASP A 345 35.57 -28.37 19.22
C ASP A 345 35.73 -27.53 17.94
N SER A 346 36.24 -28.19 16.92
CA SER A 346 36.23 -27.73 15.54
C SER A 346 34.79 -27.40 15.13
N LEU A 347 34.54 -26.10 14.92
CA LEU A 347 33.28 -25.57 14.37
C LEU A 347 32.94 -26.09 12.96
N ASP A 348 33.79 -26.90 12.36
CA ASP A 348 33.62 -27.47 11.01
C ASP A 348 32.63 -28.66 10.96
N GLY A 349 32.00 -29.01 12.08
CA GLY A 349 31.19 -30.23 12.22
C GLY A 349 29.75 -30.19 11.69
N ARG A 350 29.32 -29.26 10.83
CA ARG A 350 27.99 -29.39 10.21
C ARG A 350 28.07 -30.37 9.04
N SER A 351 27.94 -31.66 9.35
CA SER A 351 27.87 -32.74 8.37
C SER A 351 26.84 -32.43 7.29
N THR A 352 27.30 -32.34 6.04
CA THR A 352 26.50 -32.13 4.81
C THR A 352 25.37 -33.15 4.66
N LYS A 353 25.47 -34.30 5.31
CA LYS A 353 24.43 -35.33 5.33
C LYS A 353 23.17 -34.90 6.08
N SER A 354 23.28 -34.03 7.09
CA SER A 354 22.13 -33.56 7.89
C SER A 354 21.31 -32.46 7.20
N GLY A 355 21.94 -31.58 6.42
CA GLY A 355 21.27 -30.49 5.70
C GLY A 355 20.31 -30.99 4.64
N ASN A 356 20.72 -32.00 3.86
CA ASN A 356 19.87 -32.61 2.83
C ASN A 356 18.61 -33.26 3.41
N VAL A 357 18.70 -33.89 4.60
CA VAL A 357 17.55 -34.50 5.28
C VAL A 357 16.57 -33.42 5.74
N ILE A 358 17.05 -32.31 6.30
CA ILE A 358 16.20 -31.20 6.76
C ILE A 358 15.46 -30.58 5.58
N ILE A 359 16.14 -30.38 4.44
CA ILE A 359 15.53 -29.81 3.24
C ILE A 359 14.49 -30.76 2.63
N ALA A 360 14.83 -32.04 2.49
CA ALA A 360 13.89 -33.04 1.99
C ALA A 360 12.65 -33.13 2.90
N THR A 361 12.85 -33.10 4.22
CA THR A 361 11.75 -33.06 5.20
C THR A 361 10.91 -31.79 5.03
N MET A 362 11.54 -30.62 4.89
CA MET A 362 10.83 -29.36 4.66
C MET A 362 9.98 -29.40 3.38
N PHE A 363 10.51 -29.98 2.29
CA PHE A 363 9.75 -30.13 1.04
C PHE A 363 8.57 -31.07 1.15
N VAL A 364 8.75 -32.22 1.80
CA VAL A 364 7.64 -33.15 2.08
C VAL A 364 6.57 -32.44 2.91
N LEU A 365 6.97 -31.73 3.97
CA LEU A 365 6.04 -31.00 4.82
C LEU A 365 5.27 -29.93 4.06
N VAL A 366 5.90 -29.16 3.17
CA VAL A 366 5.21 -28.16 2.34
C VAL A 366 4.24 -28.80 1.35
N ALA A 367 4.64 -29.93 0.75
CA ALA A 367 3.81 -30.66 -0.20
C ALA A 367 2.57 -31.28 0.46
N THR A 368 2.62 -31.61 1.76
CA THR A 368 1.55 -32.32 2.45
C THR A 368 0.71 -31.46 3.38
N VAL A 369 1.33 -30.66 4.25
CA VAL A 369 0.65 -30.08 5.43
C VAL A 369 0.90 -28.58 5.58
N LEU A 370 2.14 -28.14 5.36
CA LEU A 370 2.57 -26.78 5.66
C LEU A 370 2.40 -25.86 4.44
N PRO A 371 1.98 -24.61 4.65
CA PRO A 371 1.97 -23.62 3.59
C PRO A 371 3.41 -23.21 3.24
N TYR A 372 3.70 -22.92 1.97
CA TYR A 372 5.05 -22.51 1.54
C TYR A 372 5.56 -21.26 2.28
N GLN A 373 4.64 -20.41 2.75
CA GLN A 373 4.91 -19.22 3.56
C GLN A 373 5.60 -19.59 4.88
N PHE A 374 5.23 -20.72 5.51
CA PHE A 374 5.92 -21.23 6.69
C PHE A 374 7.38 -21.57 6.38
N ALA A 375 7.61 -22.30 5.29
CA ALA A 375 8.95 -22.70 4.89
C ALA A 375 9.82 -21.50 4.50
N PHE A 376 9.24 -20.46 3.89
CA PHE A 376 9.95 -19.21 3.63
C PHE A 376 10.36 -18.50 4.93
N THR A 377 9.45 -18.39 5.91
CA THR A 377 9.76 -17.81 7.22
C THR A 377 10.84 -18.62 7.97
N ALA A 378 10.77 -19.95 7.92
CA ALA A 378 11.81 -20.82 8.46
C ALA A 378 13.16 -20.62 7.76
N THR A 379 13.15 -20.44 6.43
CA THR A 379 14.34 -20.15 5.63
C THR A 379 14.95 -18.81 6.02
N PHE A 380 14.13 -17.78 6.25
CA PHE A 380 14.59 -16.47 6.76
C PHE A 380 15.28 -16.61 8.14
N ILE A 381 14.69 -17.36 9.07
CA ILE A 381 15.30 -17.63 10.39
C ILE A 381 16.63 -18.38 10.22
N GLY A 382 16.66 -19.39 9.35
CA GLY A 382 17.88 -20.13 8.99
C GLY A 382 18.96 -19.22 8.40
N LEU A 383 18.58 -18.26 7.55
CA LEU A 383 19.49 -17.28 6.96
C LEU A 383 20.11 -16.36 8.01
N MET A 384 19.39 -16.03 9.08
CA MET A 384 19.94 -15.29 10.22
C MET A 384 21.03 -16.12 10.92
N ALA A 385 20.80 -17.41 11.17
CA ALA A 385 21.79 -18.31 11.74
C ALA A 385 23.01 -18.50 10.80
N ILE A 386 22.79 -18.60 9.49
CA ILE A 386 23.86 -18.67 8.49
C ILE A 386 24.72 -17.39 8.51
N SER A 387 24.08 -16.22 8.65
CA SER A 387 24.77 -14.93 8.74
C SER A 387 25.62 -14.82 10.00
N VAL A 388 25.12 -15.32 11.15
CA VAL A 388 25.89 -15.45 12.39
C VAL A 388 27.09 -16.37 12.19
N HIS A 389 26.89 -17.54 11.60
CA HIS A 389 27.97 -18.50 11.34
C HIS A 389 29.05 -17.91 10.42
N ALA A 390 28.65 -17.25 9.34
CA ALA A 390 29.56 -16.56 8.43
C ALA A 390 30.38 -15.46 9.14
N LEU A 391 29.76 -14.70 10.05
CA LEU A 391 30.47 -13.72 10.87
C LEU A 391 31.53 -14.36 11.79
N ILE A 392 31.20 -15.49 12.41
CA ILE A 392 32.10 -16.20 13.31
C ILE A 392 33.32 -16.72 12.53
N ILE A 393 33.11 -17.33 11.35
CA ILE A 393 34.20 -17.77 10.48
C ILE A 393 35.07 -16.58 10.08
N ALA A 394 34.47 -15.49 9.59
CA ALA A 394 35.21 -14.31 9.16
C ALA A 394 36.09 -13.69 10.27
N LYS A 395 35.62 -13.74 11.52
CA LYS A 395 36.38 -13.27 12.70
C LYS A 395 37.50 -14.20 13.15
N ARG A 396 37.41 -15.51 12.84
CA ARG A 396 38.39 -16.52 13.26
C ARG A 396 39.48 -16.77 12.21
N MET A 397 39.23 -16.40 10.95
CA MET A 397 40.20 -16.54 9.87
C MET A 397 41.39 -15.58 10.03
N PRO A 398 42.64 -16.02 9.72
CA PRO A 398 43.79 -15.13 9.63
C PRO A 398 43.57 -14.02 8.61
N ALA A 399 44.14 -12.83 8.85
CA ALA A 399 43.93 -11.65 7.99
C ALA A 399 44.24 -11.93 6.51
N ALA A 400 45.26 -12.74 6.21
CA ALA A 400 45.70 -13.10 4.85
C ALA A 400 44.66 -13.88 4.03
N THR A 401 43.75 -14.63 4.66
CA THR A 401 42.71 -15.43 3.99
C THR A 401 41.29 -14.97 4.32
N SER A 402 41.16 -13.90 5.11
CA SER A 402 39.88 -13.45 5.66
C SER A 402 38.93 -12.81 4.64
N GLN A 403 39.43 -12.30 3.50
CA GLN A 403 38.62 -11.51 2.57
C GLN A 403 37.41 -12.29 2.03
N ALA A 404 37.60 -13.52 1.55
CA ALA A 404 36.51 -14.35 1.03
C ALA A 404 35.46 -14.69 2.12
N ALA A 405 35.90 -14.83 3.38
CA ALA A 405 34.99 -15.06 4.51
C ALA A 405 34.17 -13.80 4.83
N TRP A 406 34.77 -12.60 4.75
CA TRP A 406 34.07 -11.32 4.90
C TRP A 406 33.08 -11.05 3.76
N ASP A 407 33.48 -11.32 2.51
CA ASP A 407 32.60 -11.18 1.35
C ASP A 407 31.37 -12.09 1.49
N ARG A 408 31.57 -13.33 1.95
CA ARG A 408 30.48 -14.26 2.25
C ARG A 408 29.54 -13.74 3.33
N PHE A 409 30.08 -13.18 4.42
CA PHE A 409 29.27 -12.57 5.47
C PHE A 409 28.45 -11.38 4.94
N HIS A 410 29.08 -10.49 4.17
CA HIS A 410 28.41 -9.31 3.62
C HIS A 410 27.34 -9.69 2.59
N PHE A 411 27.57 -10.71 1.79
CA PHE A 411 26.58 -11.26 0.86
C PHE A 411 25.40 -11.90 1.60
N ALA A 412 25.66 -12.72 2.63
CA ALA A 412 24.62 -13.30 3.46
C ALA A 412 23.75 -12.22 4.15
N MET A 413 24.37 -11.14 4.64
CA MET A 413 23.66 -9.99 5.21
C MET A 413 22.80 -9.25 4.18
N ALA A 414 23.27 -9.08 2.94
CA ALA A 414 22.46 -8.46 1.88
C ALA A 414 21.22 -9.30 1.56
N MET A 415 21.38 -10.62 1.47
CA MET A 415 20.27 -11.55 1.27
C MET A 415 19.31 -11.58 2.47
N LEU A 416 19.83 -11.48 3.70
CA LEU A 416 19.02 -11.41 4.92
C LEU A 416 18.11 -10.17 4.91
N VAL A 417 18.65 -9.00 4.53
CA VAL A 417 17.86 -7.77 4.39
C VAL A 417 16.80 -7.94 3.31
N MET A 418 17.14 -8.50 2.15
CA MET A 418 16.16 -8.74 1.09
C MET A 418 15.03 -9.68 1.53
N PHE A 419 15.35 -10.79 2.19
CA PHE A 419 14.35 -11.75 2.66
C PHE A 419 13.47 -11.16 3.77
N PHE A 420 14.01 -10.27 4.62
CA PHE A 420 13.22 -9.54 5.60
C PHE A 420 12.10 -8.73 4.93
N PHE A 421 12.41 -7.98 3.88
CA PHE A 421 11.41 -7.19 3.16
C PHE A 421 10.44 -8.02 2.29
N LEU A 422 10.68 -9.33 2.16
CA LEU A 422 9.71 -10.27 1.59
C LEU A 422 8.73 -10.84 2.63
N LEU A 423 9.04 -10.76 3.93
CA LEU A 423 8.17 -11.29 4.99
C LEU A 423 6.74 -10.74 4.97
N PRO A 424 6.49 -9.45 4.66
CA PRO A 424 5.12 -8.93 4.59
C PRO A 424 4.24 -9.62 3.53
N PHE A 425 4.82 -10.32 2.55
CA PHE A 425 4.07 -11.11 1.56
C PHE A 425 3.80 -12.56 2.01
N ALA A 426 4.48 -13.05 3.04
CA ALA A 426 4.36 -14.43 3.54
C ALA A 426 3.68 -14.50 4.92
N VAL A 427 4.08 -13.63 5.85
CA VAL A 427 3.67 -13.67 7.26
C VAL A 427 2.17 -13.43 7.46
N PRO A 428 1.50 -12.47 6.79
CA PRO A 428 0.06 -12.30 6.96
C PRO A 428 -0.75 -13.54 6.57
N SER A 429 -0.42 -14.17 5.45
CA SER A 429 -1.07 -15.41 5.01
C SER A 429 -0.78 -16.56 5.98
N LEU A 430 0.46 -16.65 6.48
CA LEU A 430 0.82 -17.61 7.52
C LEU A 430 0.02 -17.40 8.82
N MET A 431 -0.17 -16.15 9.25
CA MET A 431 -0.96 -15.82 10.45
C MET A 431 -2.42 -16.22 10.30
N VAL A 432 -3.01 -16.01 9.12
CA VAL A 432 -4.38 -16.48 8.82
C VAL A 432 -4.45 -18.00 8.89
N TRP A 433 -3.47 -18.70 8.32
CA TRP A 433 -3.40 -20.16 8.39
C TRP A 433 -3.28 -20.69 9.83
N ILE A 434 -2.39 -20.10 10.65
CA ILE A 434 -2.25 -20.45 12.08
C ILE A 434 -3.57 -20.22 12.82
N ARG A 435 -4.24 -19.08 12.58
CA ARG A 435 -5.55 -18.77 13.18
C ARG A 435 -6.60 -19.82 12.78
N ASN A 436 -6.64 -20.20 11.50
CA ASN A 436 -7.60 -21.19 11.01
C ASN A 436 -7.37 -22.56 11.66
N LEU A 437 -6.12 -22.99 11.79
CA LEU A 437 -5.77 -24.21 12.53
C LEU A 437 -6.22 -24.16 13.99
N ALA A 438 -6.01 -23.01 14.66
CA ALA A 438 -6.41 -22.84 16.06
C ALA A 438 -7.94 -22.91 16.27
N VAL A 439 -8.72 -22.57 15.25
CA VAL A 439 -10.20 -22.64 15.25
C VAL A 439 -10.71 -24.00 14.72
N GLY A 440 -9.82 -24.94 14.40
CA GLY A 440 -10.18 -26.27 13.88
C GLY A 440 -10.59 -26.26 12.41
N TRP A 441 -10.28 -25.20 11.66
CA TRP A 441 -10.51 -25.12 10.22
C TRP A 441 -9.25 -25.54 9.47
N TYR A 442 -9.22 -26.81 9.04
CA TYR A 442 -8.06 -27.45 8.43
C TYR A 442 -7.91 -27.22 6.91
N LYS A 443 -8.85 -26.49 6.26
CA LYS A 443 -8.80 -26.28 4.81
C LYS A 443 -7.91 -25.08 4.49
N SER A 444 -6.70 -25.33 4.02
CA SER A 444 -5.79 -24.34 3.43
C SER A 444 -6.30 -23.87 2.06
N PHE A 445 -5.79 -22.74 1.57
CA PHE A 445 -6.08 -22.30 0.21
C PHE A 445 -5.41 -23.25 -0.79
N ALA A 446 -6.05 -23.51 -1.93
CA ALA A 446 -5.55 -24.47 -2.93
C ALA A 446 -4.13 -24.17 -3.46
N SER A 447 -3.65 -22.94 -3.32
CA SER A 447 -2.32 -22.50 -3.75
C SER A 447 -1.21 -22.64 -2.70
N ASP A 448 -1.51 -23.01 -1.45
CA ASP A 448 -0.55 -22.91 -0.34
C ASP A 448 0.51 -24.02 -0.32
N HIS A 449 0.30 -25.13 -1.03
CA HIS A 449 1.21 -26.30 -1.05
C HIS A 449 2.17 -26.33 -2.25
N ARG A 450 2.42 -25.15 -2.85
CA ARG A 450 3.28 -24.99 -4.04
C ARG A 450 4.77 -24.97 -3.64
N VAL A 451 5.41 -26.14 -3.65
CA VAL A 451 6.85 -26.29 -3.35
C VAL A 451 7.72 -25.44 -4.27
N ASP A 452 7.34 -25.28 -5.54
CA ASP A 452 8.05 -24.48 -6.54
C ASP A 452 8.13 -22.99 -6.19
N TYR A 453 7.27 -22.49 -5.30
CA TYR A 453 7.28 -21.10 -4.87
C TYR A 453 8.38 -20.82 -3.85
N VAL A 454 8.77 -21.81 -3.05
CA VAL A 454 9.74 -21.67 -1.96
C VAL A 454 11.08 -22.39 -2.21
N ALA A 455 11.09 -23.39 -3.09
CA ALA A 455 12.29 -24.22 -3.33
C ALA A 455 13.56 -23.44 -3.67
N PRO A 456 13.55 -22.42 -4.56
CA PRO A 456 14.75 -21.65 -4.84
C PRO A 456 15.33 -20.96 -3.59
N PHE A 457 14.49 -20.45 -2.69
CA PHE A 457 14.96 -19.80 -1.47
C PHE A 457 15.61 -20.80 -0.50
N ILE A 458 15.02 -21.99 -0.33
CA ILE A 458 15.56 -23.04 0.56
C ILE A 458 16.90 -23.55 0.03
N VAL A 459 16.96 -23.93 -1.25
CA VAL A 459 18.18 -24.45 -1.88
C VAL A 459 19.30 -23.40 -1.87
N PHE A 460 18.94 -22.14 -2.05
CA PHE A 460 19.89 -21.03 -1.96
C PHE A 460 20.43 -20.82 -0.55
N ALA A 461 19.56 -20.85 0.47
CA ALA A 461 20.00 -20.76 1.87
C ALA A 461 20.92 -21.92 2.25
N GLU A 462 20.64 -23.14 1.80
CA GLU A 462 21.53 -24.28 2.02
C GLU A 462 22.89 -24.12 1.34
N GLY A 463 22.89 -23.62 0.10
CA GLY A 463 24.14 -23.28 -0.60
C GLY A 463 24.99 -22.29 0.19
N LEU A 464 24.34 -21.27 0.78
CA LEU A 464 24.99 -20.30 1.66
C LEU A 464 25.49 -20.93 2.97
N ALA A 465 24.76 -21.87 3.54
CA ALA A 465 25.17 -22.60 4.75
C ALA A 465 26.45 -23.41 4.49
N ASN A 466 26.51 -24.12 3.36
CA ASN A 466 27.62 -24.99 2.97
C ASN A 466 28.83 -24.24 2.39
N GLY A 467 28.76 -22.91 2.25
CA GLY A 467 29.88 -22.08 1.80
C GLY A 467 30.22 -22.15 0.33
N THR A 468 29.26 -22.63 -0.47
CA THR A 468 29.42 -22.82 -1.92
C THR A 468 28.68 -21.74 -2.73
N ALA A 469 28.23 -20.67 -2.08
CA ALA A 469 27.28 -19.71 -2.67
C ALA A 469 27.89 -18.39 -3.16
N VAL A 470 29.17 -18.13 -2.91
CA VAL A 470 29.78 -16.82 -3.21
C VAL A 470 31.03 -17.05 -4.06
N THR A 471 30.82 -17.46 -5.29
CA THR A 471 31.85 -17.43 -6.33
C THR A 471 31.53 -16.27 -7.26
N ARG A 472 32.56 -15.44 -7.51
CA ARG A 472 32.43 -14.33 -8.45
C ARG A 472 32.12 -14.93 -9.82
N VAL A 473 31.06 -14.42 -10.45
CA VAL A 473 30.67 -14.86 -11.78
C VAL A 473 31.85 -14.69 -12.72
N SER A 474 32.39 -15.82 -13.17
CA SER A 474 33.61 -15.85 -13.98
C SER A 474 33.39 -15.26 -15.40
N TRP A 475 32.13 -15.18 -15.84
CA TRP A 475 31.77 -14.79 -17.21
C TRP A 475 31.09 -13.42 -17.21
N LYS A 476 31.69 -12.46 -17.92
CA LYS A 476 31.20 -11.07 -18.00
C LYS A 476 29.72 -10.97 -18.39
N ARG A 477 29.26 -11.76 -19.37
CA ARG A 477 27.86 -11.76 -19.84
C ARG A 477 26.87 -12.16 -18.75
N TYR A 478 27.21 -13.13 -17.91
CA TYR A 478 26.36 -13.56 -16.79
C TYR A 478 26.37 -12.55 -15.64
N ALA A 479 27.49 -11.88 -15.42
CA ALA A 479 27.58 -10.78 -14.46
C ALA A 479 26.70 -9.59 -14.88
N GLU A 480 26.73 -9.21 -16.17
CA GLU A 480 25.87 -8.19 -16.77
C GLU A 480 24.38 -8.59 -16.69
N LEU A 481 24.05 -9.84 -17.01
CA LEU A 481 22.68 -10.35 -16.91
C LEU A 481 22.14 -10.32 -15.47
N THR A 482 22.98 -10.60 -14.47
CA THR A 482 22.58 -10.52 -13.05
C THR A 482 22.16 -9.10 -12.65
N VAL A 483 22.89 -8.09 -13.14
CA VAL A 483 22.55 -6.68 -12.93
C VAL A 483 21.31 -6.29 -13.74
N PHE A 484 21.22 -6.74 -14.99
CA PHE A 484 20.05 -6.49 -15.85
C PHE A 484 18.75 -7.01 -15.21
N LEU A 485 18.77 -8.20 -14.60
CA LEU A 485 17.60 -8.73 -13.90
C LEU A 485 17.18 -7.85 -12.71
N LEU A 486 18.13 -7.28 -11.97
CA LEU A 486 17.84 -6.32 -10.89
C LEU A 486 17.27 -5.01 -11.44
N ASP A 487 17.78 -4.53 -12.58
CA ASP A 487 17.25 -3.36 -13.28
C ASP A 487 15.83 -3.60 -13.81
N ALA A 488 15.57 -4.76 -14.39
CA ALA A 488 14.25 -5.16 -14.84
C ALA A 488 13.25 -5.23 -13.66
N MET A 489 13.68 -5.76 -12.52
CA MET A 489 12.89 -5.73 -11.28
C MET A 489 12.61 -4.31 -10.82
N LEU A 490 13.60 -3.40 -10.86
CA LEU A 490 13.42 -2.00 -10.48
C LEU A 490 12.41 -1.28 -11.38
N VAL A 491 12.51 -1.47 -12.70
CA VAL A 491 11.56 -0.93 -13.67
C VAL A 491 10.14 -1.45 -13.39
N TYR A 492 10.01 -2.75 -13.13
CA TYR A 492 8.72 -3.34 -12.73
C TYR A 492 8.16 -2.70 -11.46
N LEU A 493 8.98 -2.46 -10.44
CA LEU A 493 8.55 -1.85 -9.18
C LEU A 493 8.01 -0.43 -9.38
N VAL A 494 8.64 0.36 -10.27
CA VAL A 494 8.17 1.73 -10.61
C VAL A 494 6.85 1.68 -11.37
N LEU A 495 6.74 0.81 -12.38
CA LEU A 495 5.59 0.79 -13.29
C LEU A 495 4.37 0.07 -12.71
N PHE A 496 4.58 -1.04 -12.00
CA PHE A 496 3.52 -1.99 -11.66
C PHE A 496 3.52 -2.38 -10.18
N GLY A 497 4.54 -1.96 -9.43
CA GLY A 497 4.76 -2.40 -8.06
C GLY A 497 3.54 -2.23 -7.16
N VAL A 498 2.92 -1.04 -7.13
CA VAL A 498 1.82 -0.74 -6.19
C VAL A 498 0.57 -1.55 -6.48
N ARG A 499 0.23 -1.70 -7.76
CA ARG A 499 -0.94 -2.46 -8.20
C ARG A 499 -0.74 -3.97 -8.05
N TYR A 500 0.44 -4.47 -8.37
CA TYR A 500 0.75 -5.88 -8.45
C TYR A 500 1.90 -6.26 -7.51
N SER A 501 1.80 -5.80 -6.25
CA SER A 501 2.83 -6.01 -5.22
C SER A 501 3.11 -7.47 -4.89
N TRP A 502 2.13 -8.36 -5.11
CA TRP A 502 2.29 -9.80 -4.94
C TRP A 502 3.36 -10.40 -5.86
N GLN A 503 3.65 -9.77 -7.01
CA GLN A 503 4.66 -10.25 -7.96
C GLN A 503 6.10 -10.07 -7.48
N ILE A 504 6.36 -9.21 -6.50
CA ILE A 504 7.72 -8.97 -5.97
C ILE A 504 8.34 -10.28 -5.47
N PHE A 505 7.55 -11.09 -4.77
CA PHE A 505 8.00 -12.38 -4.28
C PHE A 505 8.43 -13.29 -5.43
N PHE A 506 7.66 -13.34 -6.51
CA PHE A 506 7.93 -14.17 -7.68
C PHE A 506 9.11 -13.67 -8.52
N LEU A 507 9.27 -12.35 -8.66
CA LEU A 507 10.43 -11.74 -9.31
C LEU A 507 11.71 -12.04 -8.52
N THR A 508 11.66 -11.92 -7.20
CA THR A 508 12.79 -12.24 -6.35
C THR A 508 13.13 -13.73 -6.38
N ARG A 509 12.11 -14.59 -6.43
CA ARG A 509 12.28 -16.03 -6.67
C ARG A 509 13.00 -16.29 -8.00
N ALA A 510 12.60 -15.62 -9.07
CA ALA A 510 13.24 -15.76 -10.38
C ALA A 510 14.72 -15.34 -10.33
N TRP A 511 15.02 -14.22 -9.67
CA TRP A 511 16.39 -13.75 -9.47
C TRP A 511 17.24 -14.71 -8.61
N VAL A 512 16.70 -15.24 -7.51
CA VAL A 512 17.38 -16.26 -6.69
C VAL A 512 17.60 -17.55 -7.47
N SER A 513 16.64 -17.95 -8.31
CA SER A 513 16.79 -19.11 -9.20
C SER A 513 17.90 -18.90 -10.23
N TRP A 514 18.04 -17.68 -10.74
CA TRP A 514 19.16 -17.30 -11.61
C TRP A 514 20.51 -17.42 -10.89
N LEU A 515 20.62 -16.97 -9.64
CA LEU A 515 21.84 -17.15 -8.85
C LEU A 515 22.18 -18.63 -8.62
N LEU A 516 21.17 -19.47 -8.39
CA LEU A 516 21.35 -20.92 -8.29
C LEU A 516 21.82 -21.55 -9.61
N LEU A 517 21.29 -21.08 -10.74
CA LEU A 517 21.72 -21.52 -12.06
C LEU A 517 23.20 -21.14 -12.31
N LEU A 518 23.61 -19.92 -11.96
CA LEU A 518 25.01 -19.49 -12.06
C LEU A 518 25.92 -20.39 -11.24
N ARG A 519 25.52 -20.70 -9.99
CA ARG A 519 26.24 -21.66 -9.16
C ARG A 519 26.36 -23.03 -9.84
N PHE A 520 25.27 -23.54 -10.42
CA PHE A 520 25.30 -24.81 -11.14
C PHE A 520 26.28 -24.77 -12.31
N LEU A 521 26.25 -23.71 -13.13
CA LEU A 521 27.13 -23.52 -14.28
C LEU A 521 28.62 -23.46 -13.89
N GLU A 522 28.94 -22.98 -12.69
CA GLU A 522 30.32 -22.90 -12.23
C GLU A 522 30.91 -24.24 -11.77
N THR A 523 30.08 -25.26 -11.52
CA THR A 523 30.52 -26.64 -11.26
C THR A 523 31.09 -27.31 -12.51
N ASP A 524 31.95 -28.31 -12.36
CA ASP A 524 32.55 -29.04 -13.50
C ASP A 524 31.49 -29.64 -14.44
N MET A 525 30.40 -30.16 -13.86
CA MET A 525 29.24 -30.66 -14.60
C MET A 525 28.52 -29.54 -15.35
N GLY A 526 28.33 -28.39 -14.71
CA GLY A 526 27.74 -27.21 -15.33
C GLY A 526 28.55 -26.68 -16.51
N ARG A 527 29.86 -26.56 -16.35
CA ARG A 527 30.78 -26.16 -17.44
C ARG A 527 30.75 -27.14 -18.61
N MET A 528 30.63 -28.44 -18.32
CA MET A 528 30.48 -29.45 -19.37
C MET A 528 29.17 -29.27 -20.14
N VAL A 529 28.05 -29.07 -19.45
CA VAL A 529 26.72 -28.82 -20.05
C VAL A 529 26.72 -27.54 -20.87
N GLU A 530 27.26 -26.45 -20.33
CA GLU A 530 27.41 -25.17 -21.02
C GLU A 530 28.25 -25.31 -22.30
N SER A 531 29.38 -26.03 -22.23
CA SER A 531 30.22 -26.27 -23.40
C SER A 531 29.51 -27.05 -24.51
N ARG A 532 28.55 -27.93 -24.15
CA ARG A 532 27.71 -28.65 -25.10
C ARG A 532 26.66 -27.72 -25.70
N ILE A 533 25.93 -26.96 -24.87
CA ILE A 533 24.93 -25.99 -25.34
C ILE A 533 25.56 -24.96 -26.27
N ARG A 534 26.73 -24.42 -25.93
CA ARG A 534 27.44 -23.45 -26.78
C ARG A 534 27.84 -24.07 -28.13
N ARG A 535 28.26 -25.34 -28.14
CA ARG A 535 28.56 -26.07 -29.39
C ARG A 535 27.31 -26.31 -30.23
N THR A 536 26.18 -26.64 -29.62
CA THR A 536 24.93 -26.95 -30.33
C THR A 536 24.19 -25.70 -30.81
N VAL A 537 24.15 -24.63 -30.00
CA VAL A 537 23.36 -23.42 -30.28
C VAL A 537 24.14 -22.39 -31.11
N TRP A 538 25.44 -22.26 -30.87
CA TRP A 538 26.25 -21.20 -31.50
C TRP A 538 27.18 -21.69 -32.61
N GLY A 539 27.15 -23.00 -32.94
CA GLY A 539 27.90 -23.55 -34.07
C GLY A 539 29.40 -23.26 -34.06
N VAL A 540 29.98 -22.99 -32.89
CA VAL A 540 31.42 -22.71 -32.80
C VAL A 540 32.18 -24.02 -32.87
N ALA A 541 32.54 -24.41 -34.10
CA ALA A 541 33.60 -25.37 -34.34
C ALA A 541 34.87 -24.86 -33.68
N LYS A 542 35.55 -25.72 -32.91
CA LYS A 542 36.94 -25.47 -32.50
C LYS A 542 37.78 -25.52 -33.77
N GLU A 543 38.39 -24.41 -34.15
CA GLU A 543 39.69 -24.47 -34.82
C GLU A 543 40.73 -24.79 -33.73
N GLU A 544 41.61 -25.74 -34.05
CA GLU A 544 42.58 -26.40 -33.16
C GLU A 544 43.64 -25.47 -32.58
#